data_AF-A0AAV7E2B9-F1
#
_entry.id   AF-A0AAV7E2B9-F1
#
_cell.length_a   1.000
_cell.length_b   1.000
_cell.length_c   1.000
_cell.angle_alpha   90.00
_cell.angle_beta   90.00
_cell.angle_gamma   90.00
#
_symmetry.space_group_name_H-M   'P 1'
#
loop_
_entity.id
_entity.type
_entity.pdbx_description
1 polymer ?
#
loop_
_entity_poly.entity_id
_entity_poly.type
_entity_poly.pdbx_seq_one_letter_code
_entity_poly.pdbx_strand_id
1 'polypeptide(L)'
;MKLINLTFFVAFIAVMASETSTHLAASASDLALEDHDNLISLNSFSCKKDPTICYKEGSPGPYCCLKHCVDVQTDHGNCGSCNHKCKNKEACCKGRCVKLPPFADCDHHPAPFLW
;
A
#
# COMPACT_ATOMS: atom_id res chain seq x y z
N MET A 1 -21.03 -39.56 -32.71
CA MET A 1 -20.56 -39.32 -31.32
C MET A 1 -19.10 -38.81 -31.22
N LYS A 2 -18.43 -38.37 -32.30
CA LYS A 2 -17.03 -37.87 -32.26
C LYS A 2 -16.89 -36.33 -32.38
N LEU A 3 -17.99 -35.60 -32.47
CA LEU A 3 -17.97 -34.15 -32.72
C LEU A 3 -18.12 -33.29 -31.45
N ILE A 4 -18.57 -33.88 -30.33
CA ILE A 4 -18.77 -33.17 -29.07
C ILE A 4 -17.42 -32.93 -28.38
N ASN A 5 -16.51 -33.91 -28.39
CA ASN A 5 -15.22 -33.75 -27.71
C ASN A 5 -14.31 -32.68 -28.33
N LEU A 6 -14.38 -32.47 -29.65
CA LEU A 6 -13.55 -31.47 -30.33
C LEU A 6 -14.01 -30.04 -30.01
N THR A 7 -15.34 -29.80 -29.95
CA THR A 7 -15.88 -28.48 -29.61
C THR A 7 -15.61 -28.12 -28.14
N PHE A 8 -15.69 -29.08 -27.22
CA PHE A 8 -15.34 -28.88 -25.82
C PHE A 8 -13.83 -28.60 -25.62
N PHE A 9 -12.96 -29.31 -26.32
CA PHE A 9 -11.51 -29.06 -26.25
C PHE A 9 -11.14 -27.67 -26.77
N VAL A 10 -11.76 -27.24 -27.88
CA VAL A 10 -11.52 -25.90 -28.44
C VAL A 10 -12.02 -24.80 -27.50
N ALA A 11 -13.19 -24.97 -26.87
CA ALA A 11 -13.70 -24.03 -25.88
C ALA A 11 -12.81 -23.95 -24.64
N PHE A 12 -12.28 -25.09 -24.17
CA PHE A 12 -11.38 -25.13 -23.01
C PHE A 12 -10.04 -24.45 -23.29
N ILE A 13 -9.45 -24.67 -24.48
CA ILE A 13 -8.23 -23.97 -24.92
C ILE A 13 -8.45 -22.44 -25.00
N ALA A 14 -9.62 -22.01 -25.48
CA ALA A 14 -9.97 -20.58 -25.54
C ALA A 14 -10.11 -19.95 -24.14
N VAL A 15 -10.69 -20.66 -23.17
CA VAL A 15 -10.77 -20.19 -21.77
C VAL A 15 -9.38 -20.07 -21.14
N MET A 16 -8.52 -21.08 -21.33
CA MET A 16 -7.14 -21.05 -20.78
C MET A 16 -6.27 -19.97 -21.43
N ALA A 17 -6.52 -19.61 -22.70
CA ALA A 17 -5.85 -18.49 -23.35
C ALA A 17 -6.30 -17.11 -22.79
N SER A 18 -7.46 -17.04 -22.12
CA SER A 18 -8.00 -15.80 -21.54
C SER A 18 -7.51 -15.51 -20.11
N GLU A 19 -6.81 -16.44 -19.46
CA GLU A 19 -6.21 -16.26 -18.13
C GLU A 19 -4.77 -15.73 -18.17
N THR A 20 -4.39 -15.03 -19.23
CA THR A 20 -3.15 -14.25 -19.25
C THR A 20 -3.43 -12.82 -18.79
N SER A 21 -3.36 -12.66 -17.45
CA SER A 21 -2.94 -11.40 -16.81
C SER A 21 -3.80 -10.16 -17.03
N THR A 22 -4.99 -10.12 -16.42
CA THR A 22 -5.55 -8.86 -15.88
C THR A 22 -5.04 -8.58 -14.46
N HIS A 23 -3.74 -8.76 -14.24
CA HIS A 23 -3.06 -7.97 -13.22
C HIS A 23 -2.54 -6.72 -13.92
N LEU A 24 -3.40 -5.69 -13.98
CA LEU A 24 -2.91 -4.33 -13.99
C LEU A 24 -2.08 -4.17 -12.71
N ALA A 25 -0.79 -4.50 -12.81
CA ALA A 25 0.22 -3.78 -12.08
C ALA A 25 0.16 -2.35 -12.62
N ALA A 26 -0.74 -1.56 -12.08
CA ALA A 26 -0.60 -0.11 -12.14
C ALA A 26 0.62 0.23 -11.28
N SER A 27 1.82 0.08 -11.85
CA SER A 27 2.96 0.86 -11.39
C SER A 27 2.64 2.31 -11.71
N ALA A 28 2.68 3.16 -10.67
CA ALA A 28 2.40 4.58 -10.74
C ALA A 28 3.52 5.36 -11.47
N SER A 29 3.76 5.08 -12.76
CA SER A 29 4.83 5.75 -13.52
C SER A 29 4.49 6.19 -14.94
N ASP A 30 3.31 5.93 -15.49
CA ASP A 30 2.96 6.38 -16.87
C ASP A 30 1.66 7.18 -16.96
N LEU A 31 1.59 8.31 -16.25
CA LEU A 31 0.90 9.50 -16.72
C LEU A 31 1.69 10.74 -16.26
N ALA A 32 2.76 11.06 -16.99
CA ALA A 32 3.22 12.44 -17.08
C ALA A 32 2.20 13.20 -17.93
N LEU A 33 1.08 13.58 -17.33
CA LEU A 33 0.29 14.69 -17.85
C LEU A 33 1.11 15.96 -17.60
N GLU A 34 1.59 16.57 -18.68
CA GLU A 34 1.93 17.98 -18.71
C GLU A 34 0.65 18.76 -18.43
N ASP A 35 0.37 19.04 -17.16
CA ASP A 35 -0.58 20.09 -16.82
C ASP A 35 0.21 21.41 -16.82
N HIS A 36 -0.12 22.28 -17.77
CA HIS A 36 0.44 23.61 -17.89
C HIS A 36 -0.14 24.46 -16.75
N ASP A 37 0.41 24.27 -15.55
CA ASP A 37 0.14 25.06 -14.36
C ASP A 37 0.63 26.50 -14.61
N ASN A 38 -0.28 27.34 -15.13
CA ASN A 38 -0.22 28.78 -14.96
C ASN A 38 -0.39 29.06 -13.45
N LEU A 39 0.67 28.87 -12.66
CA LEU A 39 0.81 29.24 -11.24
C LEU A 39 -0.50 29.27 -10.41
N ILE A 40 -1.25 28.16 -10.33
CA ILE A 40 -2.38 28.03 -9.39
C ILE A 40 -2.35 26.67 -8.68
N SER A 41 -1.53 26.61 -7.62
CA SER A 41 -1.80 25.83 -6.40
C SER A 41 -1.54 24.31 -6.36
N LEU A 42 -0.31 23.89 -6.70
CA LEU A 42 0.36 22.71 -6.10
C LEU A 42 0.52 22.78 -4.56
N ASN A 43 -0.02 23.83 -3.93
CA ASN A 43 -0.01 24.08 -2.49
C ASN A 43 -1.42 23.97 -1.87
N SER A 44 -2.46 23.54 -2.61
CA SER A 44 -3.85 23.57 -2.11
C SER A 44 -4.46 22.22 -1.76
N PHE A 45 -3.93 21.08 -2.21
CA PHE A 45 -4.50 19.77 -1.85
C PHE A 45 -3.53 18.94 -1.01
N SER A 46 -3.02 19.55 0.05
CA SER A 46 -2.26 18.83 1.08
C SER A 46 -3.07 18.75 2.35
N CYS A 47 -2.77 17.75 3.19
CA CYS A 47 -3.45 17.58 4.46
C CYS A 47 -3.23 18.76 5.43
N LYS A 48 -2.22 19.59 5.16
CA LYS A 48 -1.98 20.83 5.90
C LYS A 48 -3.08 21.86 5.66
N LYS A 49 -3.68 21.87 4.46
CA LYS A 49 -4.79 22.76 4.12
C LYS A 49 -6.15 22.11 4.37
N ASP A 50 -6.28 20.83 4.06
CA ASP A 50 -7.49 20.05 4.33
C ASP A 50 -7.13 18.70 4.96
N PRO A 51 -7.17 18.59 6.30
CA PRO A 51 -6.86 17.34 6.99
C PRO A 51 -7.83 16.19 6.68
N THR A 52 -9.03 16.48 6.14
CA THR A 52 -10.05 15.46 5.91
C THR A 52 -9.62 14.42 4.87
N ILE A 53 -8.67 14.78 3.99
CA ILE A 53 -8.12 13.87 2.98
C ILE A 53 -7.42 12.65 3.59
N CYS A 54 -6.91 12.77 4.82
CA CYS A 54 -6.25 11.65 5.53
C CYS A 54 -7.23 10.64 6.11
N TYR A 55 -8.53 10.94 6.14
CA TYR A 55 -9.56 9.98 6.56
C TYR A 55 -10.20 9.28 5.38
N LYS A 56 -9.82 9.63 4.14
CA LYS A 56 -10.36 8.98 2.95
C LYS A 56 -9.75 7.57 2.81
N GLU A 57 -10.58 6.67 2.30
CA GLU A 57 -10.18 5.31 1.93
C GLU A 57 -8.95 5.34 1.02
N GLY A 58 -8.00 4.45 1.30
CA GLY A 58 -6.73 4.36 0.56
C GLY A 58 -5.67 5.42 0.94
N SER A 59 -5.97 6.34 1.86
CA SER A 59 -4.92 7.20 2.42
C SER A 59 -3.96 6.40 3.32
N PRO A 60 -2.67 6.77 3.42
CA PRO A 60 -1.69 6.03 4.23
C PRO A 60 -1.94 6.08 5.74
N GLY A 61 -2.87 6.90 6.21
CA GLY A 61 -3.25 6.99 7.60
C GLY A 61 -3.87 8.34 7.96
N PRO A 62 -4.51 8.45 9.13
CA PRO A 62 -5.34 9.59 9.49
C PRO A 62 -4.57 10.83 9.95
N TYR A 63 -3.24 10.75 10.12
CA TYR A 63 -2.44 11.84 10.68
C TYR A 63 -1.75 12.65 9.59
N CYS A 64 -1.84 13.97 9.68
CA CYS A 64 -1.13 14.86 8.77
C CYS A 64 0.26 15.23 9.32
N CYS A 65 1.31 14.69 8.72
CA CYS A 65 2.71 15.01 9.02
C CYS A 65 3.39 15.63 7.79
N LEU A 66 3.94 16.85 7.94
CA LEU A 66 4.67 17.57 6.90
C LEU A 66 3.96 17.61 5.53
N LYS A 67 2.64 17.86 5.52
CA LYS A 67 1.75 17.89 4.33
C LYS A 67 1.36 16.51 3.77
N HIS A 68 1.80 15.42 4.39
CA HIS A 68 1.49 14.04 4.00
C HIS A 68 0.64 13.33 5.06
N CYS A 69 -0.27 12.48 4.60
CA CYS A 69 -1.04 11.60 5.47
C CYS A 69 -0.19 10.38 5.84
N VAL A 70 -0.14 10.04 7.12
CA VAL A 70 0.64 8.92 7.68
C VAL A 70 -0.16 8.24 8.78
N ASP A 71 0.19 7.00 9.09
CA ASP A 71 -0.31 6.30 10.26
C ASP A 71 0.78 6.27 11.35
N VAL A 72 0.62 7.11 12.38
CA VAL A 72 1.58 7.13 13.51
C VAL A 72 1.59 5.83 14.31
N GLN A 73 0.65 4.91 14.09
CA GLN A 73 0.61 3.62 14.77
C GLN A 73 1.60 2.61 14.18
N THR A 74 1.97 2.77 12.91
CA THR A 74 2.73 1.79 12.13
C THR A 74 3.90 2.39 11.32
N ASP A 75 3.88 3.69 11.06
CA ASP A 75 4.94 4.38 10.31
C ASP A 75 6.22 4.51 11.16
N HIS A 76 7.28 3.82 10.73
CA HIS A 76 8.60 3.84 11.35
C HIS A 76 9.22 5.25 11.43
N GLY A 77 8.91 6.16 10.50
CA GLY A 77 9.40 7.54 10.45
C GLY A 77 8.56 8.53 11.28
N ASN A 78 7.36 8.14 11.69
CA ASN A 78 6.38 9.01 12.37
C ASN A 78 5.73 8.31 13.58
N CYS A 79 6.49 7.45 14.27
CA CYS A 79 5.93 6.55 15.27
C CYS A 79 5.46 7.30 16.53
N GLY A 80 4.17 7.20 16.84
CA GLY A 80 3.50 7.89 17.95
C GLY A 80 3.35 9.41 17.76
N SER A 81 4.18 10.04 16.92
CA SER A 81 4.15 11.47 16.62
C SER A 81 4.91 11.78 15.32
N CYS A 82 4.55 12.88 14.65
CA CYS A 82 5.23 13.31 13.42
C CYS A 82 6.74 13.47 13.62
N ASN A 83 7.52 13.00 12.65
CA ASN A 83 8.99 13.06 12.63
C ASN A 83 9.67 12.33 13.81
N HIS A 84 8.97 11.41 14.47
CA HIS A 84 9.55 10.52 15.47
C HIS A 84 9.95 9.19 14.81
N LYS A 85 11.19 9.15 14.31
CA LYS A 85 11.74 7.95 13.71
C LYS A 85 12.23 6.96 14.77
N CYS A 86 11.82 5.70 14.67
CA CYS A 86 12.37 4.63 15.51
C CYS A 86 13.86 4.36 15.21
N LYS A 87 14.58 3.76 16.16
CA LYS A 87 16.00 3.45 15.95
C LYS A 87 16.15 2.29 14.97
N ASN A 88 17.36 2.13 14.44
CA ASN A 88 17.68 0.97 13.61
C ASN A 88 17.36 -0.33 14.37
N LYS A 89 16.68 -1.27 13.69
CA LYS A 89 16.20 -2.55 14.24
C LYS A 89 15.01 -2.43 15.21
N GLU A 90 14.37 -1.28 15.30
CA GLU A 90 13.06 -1.13 15.93
C GLU A 90 11.98 -1.05 14.85
N ALA A 91 10.76 -1.44 15.21
CA ALA A 91 9.56 -1.25 14.41
C ALA A 91 8.56 -0.38 15.17
N CYS A 92 7.68 0.31 14.45
CA CYS A 92 6.57 1.03 15.07
C CYS A 92 5.38 0.08 15.24
N CYS A 93 5.10 -0.32 16.48
CA CYS A 93 3.95 -1.15 16.79
C CYS A 93 3.03 -0.41 17.75
N LYS A 94 1.80 -0.13 17.32
CA LYS A 94 0.77 0.56 18.12
C LYS A 94 1.29 1.89 18.67
N GLY A 95 1.98 2.64 17.82
CA GLY A 95 2.52 3.96 18.14
C GLY A 95 3.74 3.97 19.06
N ARG A 96 4.41 2.83 19.23
CA ARG A 96 5.65 2.72 20.02
C ARG A 96 6.74 2.00 19.25
N CYS A 97 7.95 2.53 19.36
CA CYS A 97 9.15 1.88 18.86
C CYS A 97 9.46 0.65 19.74
N VAL A 98 9.46 -0.52 19.13
CA VAL A 98 9.76 -1.79 19.80
C VAL A 98 10.87 -2.53 19.07
N LYS A 99 11.76 -3.17 19.83
CA LYS A 99 12.76 -4.06 19.24
C LYS A 99 12.10 -5.41 18.99
N LEU A 100 12.07 -5.82 17.73
CA LEU A 100 11.54 -7.11 17.34
C LEU A 100 12.65 -8.17 17.33
N PRO A 101 12.37 -9.39 17.82
CA PRO A 101 13.26 -10.52 17.60
C PRO A 101 13.31 -10.90 16.10
N PRO A 102 14.29 -11.72 15.68
CA PRO A 102 14.37 -12.18 14.29
C PRO A 102 13.06 -12.85 13.85
N PHE A 103 12.59 -12.50 12.64
CA PHE A 103 11.35 -13.00 12.03
C PHE A 103 10.03 -12.60 12.73
N ALA A 104 10.06 -11.68 13.68
CA ALA A 104 8.85 -11.09 14.25
C ALA A 104 8.46 -9.80 13.52
N ASP A 105 7.15 -9.57 13.41
CA ASP A 105 6.54 -8.29 13.02
C ASP A 105 5.53 -7.84 14.10
N CYS A 106 4.80 -6.74 13.87
CA CYS A 106 3.86 -6.18 14.84
C CYS A 106 2.54 -6.96 14.97
N ASP A 107 2.27 -7.89 14.04
CA ASP A 107 0.98 -8.56 13.89
C ASP A 107 1.10 -10.10 14.02
N HIS A 108 2.18 -10.67 13.51
CA HIS A 108 2.64 -12.05 13.68
C HIS A 108 3.74 -12.14 14.74
N HIS A 109 3.32 -12.59 15.92
CA HIS A 109 4.26 -13.13 16.88
C HIS A 109 4.95 -14.37 16.30
N PRO A 110 6.28 -14.51 16.43
CA PRO A 110 6.96 -15.71 16.00
C PRO A 110 6.37 -16.88 16.77
N ALA A 111 5.92 -17.90 16.03
CA ALA A 111 5.48 -19.16 16.63
C ALA A 111 6.57 -19.60 17.61
N PRO A 112 6.23 -19.95 18.87
CA PRO A 112 7.22 -20.51 19.77
C PRO A 112 7.84 -21.70 19.04
N PHE A 113 9.17 -21.71 18.95
CA PHE A 113 9.91 -22.87 18.46
C PHE A 113 9.51 -24.06 19.34
N LEU A 114 8.52 -24.84 18.89
CA LEU A 114 8.10 -26.08 19.52
C LEU A 114 9.20 -27.10 19.22
N TRP A 115 10.11 -27.26 20.18
CA TRP A 115 10.98 -28.43 20.32
C TRP A 115 10.30 -29.45 21.23
#